data_AF-A0AAU9G196-F1
#
_entry.id   AF-A0AAU9G196-F1
#
_cell.length_a   1.000
_cell.length_b   1.000
_cell.length_c   1.000
_cell.angle_alpha   90.00
_cell.angle_beta   90.00
_cell.angle_gamma   90.00
#
_symmetry.space_group_name_H-M   'P 1'
#
loop_
_entity.id
_entity.type
_entity.pdbx_description
1 polymer ?
#
loop_
_entity_poly.entity_id
_entity_poly.type
_entity_poly.pdbx_seq_one_letter_code
_entity_poly.pdbx_strand_id
1 'polypeptide(L)'
;MSSAGKLRFDGRVAVVTGAGAGLGREYALLLASRGAKVVVNDLGGTHSGEGASQRAADVVVEEIRKSGGEAVADYNSVIDGAKVIETAIKAYGRVDILINNAGILRDRSLLKTSEQDWNLVNDVHLKGSFKCTQAAFGQMKSQNFGRIIMTSSNSGIFGNFGQGNYSAAKMGLVGLANTVAIEGARNNIYCNVIIPTAASRMTEGILPDILFNELKPQLIAPVVAYLCHESCEDNGSYIESAAGWATKVQTVRGKGSVLRPSLEDPVTIEYVKNVWSKVTDMSQAKHLNSMAEATGYLLEVLEKLKAGDQDAVEDTFTFDNKELITYALGIGASIKNSQDLRFLYENDADFSAIPSFFVLPGLLLAMSTDRLMGSALPNNQADFTNILHGEQYLEIADDLPTSGTLTTTGKVFDVMDKGSGAVVVTNCDSFDENGRLVVKNQSCVFVVGAGKFGGKKNPIAGVVPLLPNPSRQPDSSVQYSTSEDQAVLYRLSGDRNPLHIDPQMARMAGFKSPILHGLCTLGYSVRAVLSQYADNNPALFKAIKVRFSGPVLPGQTLKVDMWLEGNRVHFRTVVVETGKEVISGAYVDLKSTKAKL
;
A
#
# COMPACT_ATOMS: atom_id res chain seq x y z
N MET A 1 32.40 1.10 -28.16
CA MET A 1 31.30 0.20 -27.72
C MET A 1 30.70 -0.44 -28.96
N SER A 2 30.77 -1.77 -29.05
CA SER A 2 30.35 -2.59 -30.20
C SER A 2 28.88 -2.38 -30.58
N SER A 3 28.55 -2.60 -31.86
CA SER A 3 27.21 -2.45 -32.45
C SER A 3 26.19 -3.50 -32.01
N ALA A 4 26.60 -4.58 -31.35
CA ALA A 4 25.72 -5.57 -30.75
C ALA A 4 25.26 -5.07 -29.37
N GLY A 5 24.03 -4.53 -29.30
CA GLY A 5 23.42 -4.06 -28.05
C GLY A 5 22.69 -2.69 -28.12
N LYS A 6 22.62 -2.03 -29.28
CA LYS A 6 21.86 -0.77 -29.43
C LYS A 6 20.42 -1.07 -29.85
N LEU A 7 19.43 -0.51 -29.14
CA LEU A 7 18.03 -0.49 -29.57
C LEU A 7 17.90 0.30 -30.89
N ARG A 8 17.14 -0.25 -31.84
CA ARG A 8 16.98 0.24 -33.22
C ARG A 8 15.52 0.14 -33.67
N PHE A 9 15.19 0.83 -34.76
CA PHE A 9 13.85 0.91 -35.32
C PHE A 9 13.85 0.54 -36.81
N ASP A 10 14.79 -0.32 -37.23
CA ASP A 10 14.90 -0.77 -38.62
C ASP A 10 13.57 -1.42 -39.05
N GLY A 11 13.06 -1.03 -40.21
CA GLY A 11 11.79 -1.55 -40.74
C GLY A 11 10.53 -0.95 -40.10
N ARG A 12 10.66 -0.01 -39.16
CA ARG A 12 9.53 0.70 -38.53
C ARG A 12 9.27 2.04 -39.23
N VAL A 13 8.00 2.38 -39.39
CA VAL A 13 7.57 3.70 -39.88
C VAL A 13 7.02 4.54 -38.74
N ALA A 14 7.61 5.71 -38.51
CA ALA A 14 7.21 6.63 -37.46
C ALA A 14 6.61 7.92 -38.02
N VAL A 15 5.44 8.30 -37.53
CA VAL A 15 4.80 9.60 -37.80
C VAL A 15 4.98 10.46 -36.55
N VAL A 16 5.57 11.65 -36.71
CA VAL A 16 5.74 12.61 -35.61
C VAL A 16 5.03 13.91 -36.00
N THR A 17 4.01 14.31 -35.24
CA THR A 17 3.27 15.56 -35.49
C THR A 17 3.93 16.75 -34.80
N GLY A 18 3.94 17.91 -35.46
CA GLY A 18 4.67 19.09 -34.98
C GLY A 18 6.18 18.85 -34.91
N ALA A 19 6.74 18.20 -35.93
CA ALA A 19 8.13 17.76 -35.97
C ALA A 19 9.09 18.78 -36.60
N GLY A 20 8.61 19.96 -36.99
CA GLY A 20 9.45 21.01 -37.58
C GLY A 20 10.37 21.72 -36.58
N ALA A 21 10.11 21.61 -35.27
CA ALA A 21 10.91 22.24 -34.23
C ALA A 21 10.82 21.50 -32.87
N GLY A 22 11.64 21.93 -31.91
CA GLY A 22 11.53 21.54 -30.50
C GLY A 22 11.57 20.02 -30.26
N LEU A 23 10.67 19.53 -29.41
CA LEU A 23 10.55 18.12 -29.05
C LEU A 23 10.32 17.21 -30.25
N GLY A 24 9.36 17.56 -31.12
CA GLY A 24 9.02 16.77 -32.30
C GLY A 24 10.20 16.60 -33.25
N ARG A 25 11.00 17.66 -33.46
CA ARG A 25 12.23 17.60 -34.25
C ARG A 25 13.22 16.58 -33.68
N GLU A 26 13.46 16.61 -32.37
CA GLU A 26 14.42 15.69 -31.73
C GLU A 26 13.91 14.24 -31.72
N TYR A 27 12.60 14.02 -31.60
CA TYR A 27 12.01 12.68 -31.76
C TYR A 27 12.25 12.13 -33.17
N ALA A 28 11.99 12.95 -34.19
CA ALA A 28 12.19 12.57 -35.60
C ALA A 28 13.66 12.26 -35.90
N LEU A 29 14.58 13.13 -35.48
CA LEU A 29 16.02 12.93 -35.67
C LEU A 29 16.53 11.66 -34.95
N LEU A 30 16.12 11.44 -33.70
CA LEU A 30 16.57 10.28 -32.94
C LEU A 30 16.06 8.98 -33.56
N LEU A 31 14.77 8.89 -33.89
CA LEU A 31 14.19 7.69 -34.51
C LEU A 31 14.86 7.39 -35.87
N ALA A 32 15.05 8.41 -36.71
CA ALA A 32 15.72 8.26 -38.00
C ALA A 32 17.19 7.80 -37.84
N SER A 33 17.94 8.37 -36.89
CA SER A 33 19.33 7.96 -36.60
C SER A 33 19.45 6.50 -36.15
N ARG A 34 18.33 5.91 -35.72
CA ARG A 34 18.20 4.52 -35.26
C ARG A 34 17.46 3.62 -36.25
N GLY A 35 17.25 4.07 -37.48
CA GLY A 35 16.78 3.24 -38.60
C GLY A 35 15.28 3.33 -38.93
N ALA A 36 14.51 4.14 -38.21
CA ALA A 36 13.11 4.37 -38.56
C ALA A 36 12.99 5.17 -39.87
N LYS A 37 11.97 4.86 -40.66
CA LYS A 37 11.52 5.72 -41.76
C LYS A 37 10.53 6.73 -41.19
N VAL A 38 10.81 8.03 -41.32
CA VAL A 38 10.07 9.05 -40.58
C VAL A 38 9.19 9.90 -41.49
N VAL A 39 7.95 10.13 -41.07
CA VAL A 39 7.08 11.19 -41.61
C VAL A 39 7.16 12.38 -40.65
N VAL A 40 7.74 13.47 -41.15
CA VAL A 40 7.89 14.73 -40.41
C VAL A 40 6.67 15.59 -40.73
N ASN A 41 5.66 15.54 -39.87
CA ASN A 41 4.47 16.38 -40.03
C ASN A 41 4.67 17.73 -39.33
N ASP A 42 4.48 18.82 -40.06
CA ASP A 42 4.39 20.17 -39.48
C ASP A 42 3.57 21.11 -40.37
N LEU A 43 2.62 21.82 -39.79
CA LEU A 43 1.83 22.83 -40.50
C LEU A 43 2.68 24.09 -40.82
N GLY A 44 3.73 24.34 -40.03
CA GLY A 44 4.61 25.50 -40.14
C GLY A 44 3.99 26.81 -39.65
N GLY A 45 2.98 26.73 -38.79
CA GLY A 45 2.38 27.88 -38.13
C GLY A 45 3.21 28.37 -36.94
N THR A 46 2.85 29.52 -36.39
CA THR A 46 3.45 30.05 -35.16
C THR A 46 2.99 29.26 -33.93
N HIS A 47 3.65 29.48 -32.79
CA HIS A 47 3.23 28.92 -31.49
C HIS A 47 1.83 29.38 -31.05
N SER A 48 1.30 30.47 -31.63
CA SER A 48 -0.09 30.94 -31.41
C SER A 48 -1.10 30.34 -32.40
N GLY A 49 -0.67 29.44 -33.30
CA GLY A 49 -1.53 28.79 -34.29
C GLY A 49 -1.87 29.63 -35.51
N GLU A 50 -1.00 30.58 -35.89
CA GLU A 50 -1.20 31.46 -37.05
C GLU A 50 -0.26 31.10 -38.21
N GLY A 51 -0.75 31.17 -39.44
CA GLY A 51 0.02 30.90 -40.65
C GLY A 51 0.27 29.41 -40.93
N ALA A 52 0.92 29.14 -42.06
CA ALA A 52 1.38 27.82 -42.48
C ALA A 52 2.64 27.96 -43.34
N SER A 53 3.57 27.00 -43.23
CA SER A 53 4.84 27.02 -43.96
C SER A 53 5.39 25.61 -44.16
N GLN A 54 5.54 25.20 -45.42
CA GLN A 54 6.13 23.90 -45.76
C GLN A 54 7.58 23.76 -45.28
N ARG A 55 8.29 24.89 -45.20
CA ARG A 55 9.71 24.96 -44.85
C ARG A 55 10.03 24.32 -43.49
N ALA A 56 9.11 24.36 -42.53
CA ALA A 56 9.34 23.81 -41.20
C ALA A 56 9.61 22.29 -41.24
N ALA A 57 8.78 21.53 -41.95
CA ALA A 57 8.97 20.10 -42.13
C ALA A 57 10.15 19.79 -43.07
N ASP A 58 10.29 20.55 -44.17
CA ASP A 58 11.34 20.31 -45.17
C ASP A 58 12.75 20.39 -44.60
N VAL A 59 13.02 21.37 -43.74
CA VAL A 59 14.34 21.54 -43.11
C VAL A 59 14.72 20.30 -42.30
N VAL A 60 13.81 19.76 -41.51
CA VAL A 60 14.08 18.58 -40.68
C VAL A 60 14.22 17.31 -41.54
N VAL A 61 13.45 17.19 -42.63
CA VAL A 61 13.63 16.10 -43.59
C VAL A 61 15.00 16.16 -44.26
N GLU A 62 15.45 17.35 -44.66
CA GLU A 62 16.80 17.53 -45.21
C GLU A 62 17.90 17.18 -44.19
N GLU A 63 17.74 17.57 -42.93
CA GLU A 63 18.67 17.22 -41.86
C GLU A 63 18.77 15.70 -41.63
N ILE A 64 17.62 15.01 -41.60
CA ILE A 64 17.56 13.55 -41.50
C ILE A 64 18.28 12.91 -42.70
N ARG A 65 17.98 13.35 -43.92
CA ARG A 65 18.60 12.81 -45.15
C ARG A 65 20.11 13.07 -45.19
N LYS A 66 20.56 14.27 -44.81
CA LYS A 66 21.98 14.62 -44.70
C LYS A 66 22.71 13.74 -43.68
N SER A 67 22.00 13.28 -42.65
CA SER A 67 22.52 12.36 -41.63
C SER A 67 22.41 10.88 -42.01
N GLY A 68 21.97 10.57 -43.24
CA GLY A 68 21.86 9.20 -43.77
C GLY A 68 20.56 8.46 -43.39
N GLY A 69 19.55 9.15 -42.87
CA GLY A 69 18.23 8.57 -42.57
C GLY A 69 17.21 8.76 -43.70
N GLU A 70 16.08 8.06 -43.60
CA GLU A 70 14.94 8.16 -44.53
C GLU A 70 13.81 8.98 -43.91
N ALA A 71 13.39 10.06 -44.59
CA ALA A 71 12.24 10.86 -44.17
C ALA A 71 11.48 11.48 -45.36
N VAL A 72 10.17 11.71 -45.13
CA VAL A 72 9.28 12.51 -46.01
C VAL A 72 8.56 13.56 -45.18
N ALA A 73 8.26 14.71 -45.79
CA ALA A 73 7.52 15.79 -45.15
C ALA A 73 6.01 15.56 -45.30
N ASP A 74 5.26 16.02 -44.32
CA ASP A 74 3.80 16.16 -44.38
C ASP A 74 3.40 17.55 -43.87
N TYR A 75 2.52 18.23 -44.61
CA TYR A 75 2.15 19.62 -44.34
C TYR A 75 0.70 19.77 -43.85
N ASN A 76 0.03 18.66 -43.57
CA ASN A 76 -1.38 18.66 -43.21
C ASN A 76 -1.57 19.10 -41.75
N SER A 77 -2.70 19.74 -41.46
CA SER A 77 -3.12 19.95 -40.08
C SER A 77 -3.46 18.60 -39.43
N VAL A 78 -3.17 18.46 -38.15
CA VAL A 78 -3.56 17.28 -37.36
C VAL A 78 -5.08 17.08 -37.26
N ILE A 79 -5.87 18.13 -37.53
CA ILE A 79 -7.33 18.02 -37.63
C ILE A 79 -7.73 17.15 -38.85
N ASP A 80 -6.92 17.19 -39.91
CA ASP A 80 -7.00 16.31 -41.08
C ASP A 80 -6.16 15.03 -40.89
N GLY A 81 -6.18 14.43 -39.69
CA GLY A 81 -5.30 13.31 -39.32
C GLY A 81 -5.28 12.12 -40.30
N ALA A 82 -6.36 11.89 -41.06
CA ALA A 82 -6.38 10.90 -42.13
C ALA A 82 -5.33 11.17 -43.23
N LYS A 83 -5.16 12.44 -43.65
CA LYS A 83 -4.17 12.84 -44.65
C LYS A 83 -2.74 12.69 -44.11
N VAL A 84 -2.53 13.02 -42.83
CA VAL A 84 -1.23 12.84 -42.16
C VAL A 84 -0.79 11.37 -42.21
N ILE A 85 -1.70 10.44 -41.87
CA ILE A 85 -1.41 9.00 -41.91
C ILE A 85 -1.31 8.50 -43.36
N GLU A 86 -2.13 9.02 -44.28
CA GLU A 86 -2.06 8.68 -45.70
C GLU A 86 -0.67 8.96 -46.30
N THR A 87 0.02 10.02 -45.87
CA THR A 87 1.41 10.29 -46.27
C THR A 87 2.36 9.15 -45.89
N ALA A 88 2.22 8.58 -44.69
CA ALA A 88 3.00 7.42 -44.25
C ALA A 88 2.70 6.17 -45.10
N ILE A 89 1.42 5.92 -45.37
CA ILE A 89 0.99 4.78 -46.19
C ILE A 89 1.48 4.91 -47.63
N LYS A 90 1.38 6.09 -48.25
CA LYS A 90 1.84 6.32 -49.62
C LYS A 90 3.36 6.21 -49.74
N ALA A 91 4.12 6.73 -48.78
CA ALA A 91 5.56 6.73 -48.83
C ALA A 91 6.17 5.36 -48.48
N TYR A 92 5.60 4.67 -47.49
CA TYR A 92 6.25 3.52 -46.85
C TYR A 92 5.34 2.30 -46.67
N GLY A 93 4.05 2.39 -47.00
CA GLY A 93 3.10 1.27 -46.98
C GLY A 93 2.58 0.86 -45.60
N ARG A 94 3.03 1.50 -44.52
CA ARG A 94 2.67 1.15 -43.14
C ARG A 94 2.82 2.33 -42.19
N VAL A 95 2.30 2.18 -40.97
CA VAL A 95 2.57 3.04 -39.81
C VAL A 95 2.71 2.15 -38.57
N ASP A 96 3.80 2.32 -37.82
CA ASP A 96 4.12 1.53 -36.63
C ASP A 96 4.14 2.37 -35.36
N ILE A 97 4.60 3.61 -35.49
CA ILE A 97 4.79 4.55 -34.39
C ILE A 97 4.06 5.85 -34.72
N LEU A 98 3.23 6.35 -33.81
CA LEU A 98 2.60 7.67 -33.89
C LEU A 98 2.90 8.48 -32.64
N ILE A 99 3.62 9.59 -32.80
CA ILE A 99 3.89 10.53 -31.71
C ILE A 99 3.05 11.78 -31.93
N ASN A 100 1.97 11.90 -31.14
CA ASN A 100 1.12 13.08 -31.14
C ASN A 100 1.76 14.18 -30.29
N ASN A 101 2.49 15.09 -30.94
CA ASN A 101 3.27 16.15 -30.31
C ASN A 101 2.83 17.57 -30.75
N ALA A 102 2.14 17.73 -31.88
CA ALA A 102 1.67 19.03 -32.36
C ALA A 102 0.89 19.81 -31.29
N GLY A 103 1.13 21.12 -31.23
CA GLY A 103 0.57 21.96 -30.18
C GLY A 103 0.78 23.46 -30.39
N ILE A 104 -0.07 24.24 -29.71
CA ILE A 104 -0.08 25.71 -29.73
C ILE A 104 -0.42 26.24 -28.34
N LEU A 105 -0.20 27.53 -28.10
CA LEU A 105 -0.58 28.22 -26.87
C LEU A 105 -1.50 29.41 -27.16
N ARG A 106 -2.55 29.55 -26.34
CA ARG A 106 -3.47 30.69 -26.30
C ARG A 106 -3.79 31.03 -24.84
N ASP A 107 -2.75 31.38 -24.09
CA ASP A 107 -2.84 31.60 -22.65
C ASP A 107 -3.65 32.87 -22.34
N ARG A 108 -4.74 32.71 -21.60
CA ARG A 108 -5.67 33.76 -21.17
C ARG A 108 -6.22 33.39 -19.81
N SER A 109 -6.42 34.38 -18.93
CA SER A 109 -7.21 34.14 -17.72
C SER A 109 -8.61 33.66 -18.07
N LEU A 110 -9.27 32.94 -17.16
CA LEU A 110 -10.56 32.27 -17.44
C LEU A 110 -11.58 33.21 -18.11
N LEU A 111 -11.77 34.42 -17.58
CA LEU A 111 -12.71 35.42 -18.11
C LEU A 111 -12.30 36.05 -19.44
N LYS A 112 -11.03 35.93 -19.84
CA LYS A 112 -10.48 36.51 -21.08
C LYS A 112 -10.24 35.47 -22.17
N THR A 113 -10.56 34.20 -21.90
CA THR A 113 -10.45 33.13 -22.89
C THR A 113 -11.62 33.26 -23.86
N SER A 114 -11.35 33.57 -25.13
CA SER A 114 -12.39 33.59 -26.16
C SER A 114 -12.76 32.17 -26.61
N GLU A 115 -13.92 32.03 -27.25
CA GLU A 115 -14.31 30.77 -27.93
C GLU A 115 -13.25 30.30 -28.92
N GLN A 116 -12.63 31.22 -29.66
CA GLN A 116 -11.57 30.88 -30.61
C GLN A 116 -10.32 30.36 -29.89
N ASP A 117 -9.91 31.01 -28.79
CA ASP A 117 -8.76 30.56 -27.98
C ASP A 117 -9.02 29.17 -27.39
N TRP A 118 -10.25 28.88 -26.97
CA TRP A 118 -10.65 27.57 -26.47
C TRP A 118 -10.66 26.51 -27.57
N ASN A 119 -11.38 26.78 -28.67
CA ASN A 119 -11.60 25.83 -29.74
C ASN A 119 -10.30 25.48 -30.45
N LEU A 120 -9.43 26.47 -30.74
CA LEU A 120 -8.19 26.20 -31.46
C LEU A 120 -7.23 25.32 -30.66
N VAL A 121 -7.10 25.56 -29.34
CA VAL A 121 -6.28 24.74 -28.45
C VAL A 121 -6.83 23.31 -28.37
N ASN A 122 -8.13 23.14 -28.14
CA ASN A 122 -8.74 21.81 -28.07
C ASN A 122 -8.71 21.07 -29.42
N ASP A 123 -8.90 21.77 -30.52
CA ASP A 123 -8.87 21.21 -31.87
C ASP A 123 -7.48 20.69 -32.24
N VAL A 124 -6.42 21.47 -31.99
CA VAL A 124 -5.05 21.06 -32.32
C VAL A 124 -4.58 19.95 -31.38
N HIS A 125 -4.73 20.12 -30.06
CA HIS A 125 -4.18 19.17 -29.11
C HIS A 125 -5.01 17.90 -29.01
N LEU A 126 -6.27 17.99 -28.56
CA LEU A 126 -7.07 16.82 -28.21
C LEU A 126 -7.67 16.17 -29.45
N LYS A 127 -8.43 16.95 -30.24
CA LYS A 127 -9.10 16.44 -31.43
C LYS A 127 -8.11 16.03 -32.52
N GLY A 128 -7.03 16.78 -32.71
CA GLY A 128 -5.96 16.44 -33.65
C GLY A 128 -5.30 15.10 -33.32
N SER A 129 -4.93 14.90 -32.04
CA SER A 129 -4.37 13.62 -31.58
C SER A 129 -5.35 12.47 -31.74
N PHE A 130 -6.64 12.69 -31.43
CA PHE A 130 -7.70 11.73 -31.69
C PHE A 130 -7.80 11.38 -33.18
N LYS A 131 -7.82 12.36 -34.08
CA LYS A 131 -7.95 12.15 -35.53
C LYS A 131 -6.76 11.38 -36.11
N CYS A 132 -5.53 11.74 -35.72
CA CYS A 132 -4.34 11.03 -36.18
C CYS A 132 -4.31 9.59 -35.65
N THR A 133 -4.63 9.41 -34.36
CA THR A 133 -4.67 8.08 -33.74
C THR A 133 -5.75 7.20 -34.37
N GLN A 134 -6.96 7.74 -34.56
CA GLN A 134 -8.06 7.05 -35.24
C GLN A 134 -7.67 6.57 -36.64
N ALA A 135 -6.98 7.42 -37.42
CA ALA A 135 -6.54 7.07 -38.76
C ALA A 135 -5.44 5.99 -38.79
N ALA A 136 -4.53 5.98 -37.80
CA ALA A 136 -3.45 5.00 -37.71
C ALA A 136 -3.91 3.64 -37.14
N PHE A 137 -4.91 3.63 -36.26
CA PHE A 137 -5.26 2.49 -35.42
C PHE A 137 -5.64 1.24 -36.23
N GLY A 138 -6.43 1.42 -37.30
CA GLY A 138 -6.84 0.30 -38.17
C GLY A 138 -5.65 -0.44 -38.79
N GLN A 139 -4.63 0.31 -39.23
CA GLN A 139 -3.40 -0.24 -39.78
C GLN A 139 -2.54 -0.92 -38.71
N MET A 140 -2.37 -0.28 -37.53
CA MET A 140 -1.64 -0.89 -36.41
C MET A 140 -2.28 -2.22 -35.97
N LYS A 141 -3.62 -2.29 -35.98
CA LYS A 141 -4.38 -3.49 -35.64
C LYS A 141 -4.19 -4.61 -36.65
N SER A 142 -4.20 -4.31 -37.95
CA SER A 142 -3.96 -5.34 -38.99
C SER A 142 -2.52 -5.88 -38.95
N GLN A 143 -1.57 -5.06 -38.49
CA GLN A 143 -0.16 -5.42 -38.34
C GLN A 143 0.17 -6.13 -37.01
N ASN A 144 -0.76 -6.14 -36.05
CA ASN A 144 -0.54 -6.61 -34.68
C ASN A 144 0.69 -5.95 -34.01
N PHE A 145 0.89 -4.66 -34.31
CA PHE A 145 1.95 -3.83 -33.74
C PHE A 145 1.56 -2.35 -33.85
N GLY A 146 1.66 -1.63 -32.73
CA GLY A 146 1.55 -0.18 -32.71
C GLY A 146 2.16 0.42 -31.44
N ARG A 147 2.74 1.61 -31.58
CA ARG A 147 3.19 2.42 -30.44
C ARG A 147 2.69 3.85 -30.63
N ILE A 148 1.95 4.35 -29.65
CA ILE A 148 1.29 5.65 -29.69
C ILE A 148 1.73 6.46 -28.48
N ILE A 149 2.11 7.71 -28.71
CA ILE A 149 2.45 8.66 -27.66
C ILE A 149 1.48 9.83 -27.70
N MET A 150 0.93 10.16 -26.53
CA MET A 150 0.17 11.38 -26.29
C MET A 150 1.04 12.35 -25.48
N THR A 151 1.11 13.62 -25.90
CA THR A 151 1.91 14.63 -25.18
C THR A 151 1.02 15.44 -24.24
N SER A 152 1.01 15.11 -22.94
CA SER A 152 0.33 15.89 -21.90
C SER A 152 1.24 17.03 -21.36
N SER A 153 1.00 17.53 -20.15
CA SER A 153 1.85 18.52 -19.46
C SER A 153 1.54 18.59 -17.97
N ASN A 154 2.48 19.10 -17.17
CA ASN A 154 2.25 19.39 -15.76
C ASN A 154 1.14 20.45 -15.55
N SER A 155 0.94 21.37 -16.51
CA SER A 155 -0.22 22.28 -16.48
C SER A 155 -1.55 21.52 -16.59
N GLY A 156 -1.59 20.39 -17.30
CA GLY A 156 -2.74 19.49 -17.29
C GLY A 156 -2.91 18.84 -15.92
N ILE A 157 -1.86 18.19 -15.42
CA ILE A 157 -1.90 17.37 -14.19
C ILE A 157 -2.23 18.19 -12.94
N PHE A 158 -1.60 19.36 -12.78
CA PHE A 158 -1.68 20.18 -11.57
C PHE A 158 -2.49 21.47 -11.74
N GLY A 159 -2.81 21.84 -12.99
CA GLY A 159 -3.33 23.17 -13.31
C GLY A 159 -2.22 24.22 -13.41
N ASN A 160 -2.48 25.29 -14.17
CA ASN A 160 -1.62 26.47 -14.21
C ASN A 160 -2.45 27.73 -14.48
N PHE A 161 -2.08 28.85 -13.87
CA PHE A 161 -2.84 30.09 -14.01
C PHE A 161 -2.84 30.57 -15.46
N GLY A 162 -4.01 30.95 -15.97
CA GLY A 162 -4.15 31.47 -17.34
C GLY A 162 -4.12 30.41 -18.45
N GLN A 163 -4.20 29.11 -18.10
CA GLN A 163 -4.09 28.02 -19.06
C GLN A 163 -5.31 27.08 -19.06
N GLY A 164 -6.51 27.56 -18.72
CA GLY A 164 -7.69 26.71 -18.58
C GLY A 164 -8.01 25.85 -19.83
N ASN A 165 -7.90 26.44 -21.03
CA ASN A 165 -8.03 25.74 -22.32
C ASN A 165 -6.94 24.68 -22.53
N TYR A 166 -5.69 25.02 -22.27
CA TYR A 166 -4.53 24.15 -22.46
C TYR A 166 -4.52 22.99 -21.44
N SER A 167 -4.72 23.28 -20.15
CA SER A 167 -4.84 22.27 -19.09
C SER A 167 -5.96 21.27 -19.38
N ALA A 168 -7.14 21.74 -19.81
CA ALA A 168 -8.25 20.88 -20.18
C ALA A 168 -7.89 19.95 -21.35
N ALA A 169 -7.29 20.47 -22.43
CA ALA A 169 -6.89 19.67 -23.57
C ALA A 169 -5.80 18.64 -23.19
N LYS A 170 -4.82 19.02 -22.37
CA LYS A 170 -3.71 18.14 -21.96
C LYS A 170 -4.14 17.03 -21.01
N MET A 171 -5.11 17.26 -20.12
CA MET A 171 -5.74 16.18 -19.36
C MET A 171 -6.70 15.34 -20.18
N GLY A 172 -7.40 15.93 -21.15
CA GLY A 172 -8.21 15.19 -22.11
C GLY A 172 -7.39 14.14 -22.88
N LEU A 173 -6.12 14.44 -23.19
CA LEU A 173 -5.20 13.50 -23.81
C LEU A 173 -4.86 12.30 -22.90
N VAL A 174 -4.77 12.50 -21.59
CA VAL A 174 -4.60 11.39 -20.63
C VAL A 174 -5.82 10.48 -20.67
N GLY A 175 -7.03 11.05 -20.61
CA GLY A 175 -8.28 10.29 -20.73
C GLY A 175 -8.38 9.52 -22.04
N LEU A 176 -8.00 10.14 -23.16
CA LEU A 176 -7.95 9.49 -24.47
C LEU A 176 -6.94 8.33 -24.49
N ALA A 177 -5.73 8.54 -23.96
CA ALA A 177 -4.68 7.53 -23.91
C ALA A 177 -5.12 6.28 -23.15
N ASN A 178 -5.80 6.45 -22.02
CA ASN A 178 -6.29 5.35 -21.19
C ASN A 178 -7.17 4.38 -21.97
N THR A 179 -8.13 4.91 -22.74
CA THR A 179 -9.03 4.06 -23.53
C THR A 179 -8.31 3.45 -24.73
N VAL A 180 -7.44 4.21 -25.43
CA VAL A 180 -6.66 3.67 -26.56
C VAL A 180 -5.73 2.53 -26.10
N ALA A 181 -5.11 2.65 -24.93
CA ALA A 181 -4.28 1.62 -24.33
C ALA A 181 -5.06 0.31 -24.10
N ILE A 182 -6.29 0.41 -23.59
CA ILE A 182 -7.17 -0.74 -23.33
C ILE A 182 -7.63 -1.38 -24.65
N GLU A 183 -8.11 -0.57 -25.60
CA GLU A 183 -8.59 -1.07 -26.90
C GLU A 183 -7.48 -1.72 -27.74
N GLY A 184 -6.24 -1.23 -27.60
CA GLY A 184 -5.07 -1.70 -28.33
C GLY A 184 -4.34 -2.91 -27.73
N ALA A 185 -4.51 -3.16 -26.43
CA ALA A 185 -3.69 -4.11 -25.68
C ALA A 185 -3.62 -5.51 -26.30
N ARG A 186 -4.77 -6.06 -26.74
CA ARG A 186 -4.85 -7.41 -27.34
C ARG A 186 -4.16 -7.54 -28.70
N ASN A 187 -3.85 -6.42 -29.34
CA ASN A 187 -3.24 -6.36 -30.67
C ASN A 187 -1.80 -5.83 -30.64
N ASN A 188 -1.15 -5.82 -29.47
CA ASN A 188 0.20 -5.25 -29.28
C ASN A 188 0.29 -3.79 -29.78
N ILE A 189 -0.78 -3.04 -29.52
CA ILE A 189 -0.83 -1.58 -29.74
C ILE A 189 -0.78 -0.94 -28.36
N TYR A 190 0.33 -0.29 -28.05
CA TYR A 190 0.51 0.38 -26.76
C TYR A 190 0.39 1.88 -26.91
N CYS A 191 -0.29 2.51 -25.95
CA CYS A 191 -0.48 3.95 -25.89
C CYS A 191 -0.01 4.46 -24.54
N ASN A 192 0.99 5.34 -24.57
CA ASN A 192 1.55 5.95 -23.36
C ASN A 192 1.49 7.47 -23.44
N VAL A 193 1.56 8.13 -22.29
CA VAL A 193 1.57 9.59 -22.17
C VAL A 193 2.96 10.05 -21.79
N ILE A 194 3.51 11.01 -22.53
CA ILE A 194 4.68 11.77 -22.11
C ILE A 194 4.23 13.10 -21.50
N ILE A 195 4.82 13.46 -20.36
CA ILE A 195 4.63 14.73 -19.65
C ILE A 195 5.98 15.46 -19.68
N PRO A 196 6.30 16.18 -20.77
CA PRO A 196 7.59 16.84 -20.90
C PRO A 196 7.63 18.14 -20.09
N THR A 197 8.77 18.40 -19.43
CA THR A 197 9.13 19.73 -18.94
C THR A 197 10.34 20.23 -19.75
N ALA A 198 10.16 21.30 -20.51
CA ALA A 198 11.22 21.88 -21.35
C ALA A 198 11.25 23.40 -21.18
N ALA A 199 12.43 24.00 -21.37
CA ALA A 199 12.60 25.44 -21.31
C ALA A 199 11.90 26.09 -22.51
N SER A 200 11.27 27.22 -22.28
CA SER A 200 10.71 28.06 -23.32
C SER A 200 11.49 29.37 -23.40
N ARG A 201 11.33 30.11 -24.51
CA ARG A 201 11.84 31.48 -24.61
C ARG A 201 11.30 32.40 -23.49
N MET A 202 10.13 32.08 -22.92
CA MET A 202 9.54 32.87 -21.82
C MET A 202 10.20 32.61 -20.46
N THR A 203 10.96 31.53 -20.30
CA THR A 203 11.66 31.18 -19.06
C THR A 203 13.13 31.62 -19.04
N GLU A 204 13.61 32.22 -20.13
CA GLU A 204 14.97 32.76 -20.28
C GLU A 204 15.17 33.93 -19.30
N GLY A 205 16.21 33.85 -18.47
CA GLY A 205 16.52 34.84 -17.42
C GLY A 205 15.73 34.72 -16.11
N ILE A 206 14.75 33.81 -16.03
CA ILE A 206 14.00 33.52 -14.79
C ILE A 206 14.57 32.29 -14.07
N LEU A 207 14.91 31.26 -14.83
CA LEU A 207 15.47 30.03 -14.28
C LEU A 207 16.99 30.16 -14.07
N PRO A 208 17.56 29.48 -13.05
CA PRO A 208 19.01 29.34 -12.95
C PRO A 208 19.61 28.72 -14.22
N ASP A 209 20.78 29.21 -14.65
CA ASP A 209 21.43 28.81 -15.91
C ASP A 209 21.57 27.29 -16.07
N ILE A 210 21.92 26.58 -14.98
CA ILE A 210 22.03 25.12 -15.00
C ILE A 210 20.71 24.44 -15.39
N LEU A 211 19.59 24.92 -14.84
CA LEU A 211 18.29 24.35 -15.14
C LEU A 211 17.87 24.70 -16.57
N PHE A 212 18.02 25.95 -16.99
CA PHE A 212 17.67 26.36 -18.35
C PHE A 212 18.47 25.58 -19.41
N ASN A 213 19.78 25.41 -19.19
CA ASN A 213 20.67 24.70 -20.12
C ASN A 213 20.42 23.18 -20.17
N GLU A 214 19.85 22.58 -19.13
CA GLU A 214 19.53 21.14 -19.12
C GLU A 214 18.08 20.85 -19.51
N LEU A 215 17.21 21.85 -19.65
CA LEU A 215 15.85 21.66 -20.17
C LEU A 215 15.81 21.59 -21.71
N LYS A 216 16.70 20.75 -22.26
CA LYS A 216 16.90 20.49 -23.69
C LYS A 216 15.96 19.40 -24.20
N PRO A 217 15.28 19.60 -25.34
CA PRO A 217 14.43 18.57 -25.97
C PRO A 217 15.12 17.23 -26.22
N GLN A 218 16.43 17.26 -26.50
CA GLN A 218 17.26 16.07 -26.75
C GLN A 218 17.31 15.11 -25.56
N LEU A 219 17.08 15.61 -24.34
CA LEU A 219 17.13 14.80 -23.12
C LEU A 219 15.80 14.11 -22.82
N ILE A 220 14.72 14.45 -23.53
CA ILE A 220 13.41 13.77 -23.43
C ILE A 220 13.24 12.73 -24.55
N ALA A 221 13.82 12.99 -25.73
CA ALA A 221 13.69 12.12 -26.89
C ALA A 221 14.01 10.63 -26.64
N PRO A 222 15.04 10.25 -25.86
CA PRO A 222 15.32 8.85 -25.55
C PRO A 222 14.19 8.13 -24.80
N VAL A 223 13.48 8.82 -23.90
CA VAL A 223 12.34 8.24 -23.16
C VAL A 223 11.19 7.95 -24.12
N VAL A 224 10.85 8.91 -24.98
CA VAL A 224 9.82 8.74 -26.00
C VAL A 224 10.19 7.64 -26.99
N ALA A 225 11.45 7.58 -27.43
CA ALA A 225 11.93 6.51 -28.31
C ALA A 225 11.81 5.13 -27.64
N TYR A 226 12.18 5.00 -26.37
CA TYR A 226 12.05 3.73 -25.65
C TYR A 226 10.59 3.28 -25.52
N LEU A 227 9.67 4.18 -25.16
CA LEU A 227 8.22 3.89 -25.14
C LEU A 227 7.66 3.47 -26.50
N CYS A 228 8.35 3.84 -27.59
CA CYS A 228 8.02 3.45 -28.96
C CYS A 228 8.77 2.22 -29.47
N HIS A 229 9.66 1.62 -28.67
CA HIS A 229 10.45 0.46 -29.08
C HIS A 229 9.63 -0.85 -28.95
N GLU A 230 9.97 -1.84 -29.77
CA GLU A 230 9.25 -3.13 -29.79
C GLU A 230 9.41 -3.94 -28.51
N SER A 231 10.52 -3.73 -27.79
CA SER A 231 10.80 -4.39 -26.50
C SER A 231 10.13 -3.71 -25.31
N CYS A 232 9.50 -2.54 -25.49
CA CYS A 232 8.81 -1.86 -24.40
C CYS A 232 7.42 -2.47 -24.22
N GLU A 233 7.12 -2.89 -22.99
CA GLU A 233 5.85 -3.50 -22.58
C GLU A 233 4.95 -2.53 -21.80
N ASP A 234 5.40 -1.29 -21.57
CA ASP A 234 4.57 -0.26 -20.95
C ASP A 234 3.37 0.08 -21.84
N ASN A 235 2.18 0.07 -21.24
CA ASN A 235 0.93 0.46 -21.87
C ASN A 235 0.04 1.18 -20.86
N GLY A 236 -0.54 2.32 -21.24
CA GLY A 236 -1.31 3.17 -20.33
C GLY A 236 -0.44 3.90 -19.29
N SER A 237 0.88 3.96 -19.46
CA SER A 237 1.79 4.65 -18.54
C SER A 237 1.79 6.16 -18.77
N TYR A 238 1.93 6.94 -17.69
CA TYR A 238 2.21 8.38 -17.75
C TYR A 238 3.64 8.62 -17.27
N ILE A 239 4.49 9.13 -18.15
CA ILE A 239 5.91 9.33 -17.86
C ILE A 239 6.23 10.82 -17.90
N GLU A 240 6.64 11.37 -16.77
CA GLU A 240 7.21 12.71 -16.71
C GLU A 240 8.70 12.66 -17.04
N SER A 241 9.20 13.59 -17.85
CA SER A 241 10.63 13.63 -18.17
C SER A 241 11.14 15.03 -18.51
N ALA A 242 12.35 15.33 -18.03
CA ALA A 242 13.10 16.55 -18.29
C ALA A 242 14.56 16.39 -17.81
N ALA A 243 15.51 17.13 -18.39
CA ALA A 243 16.88 17.24 -17.88
C ALA A 243 17.62 15.90 -17.61
N GLY A 244 17.31 14.85 -18.38
CA GLY A 244 17.90 13.52 -18.20
C GLY A 244 17.31 12.73 -17.02
N TRP A 245 16.20 13.19 -16.45
CA TRP A 245 15.43 12.51 -15.42
C TRP A 245 14.05 12.11 -15.97
N ALA A 246 13.50 11.03 -15.43
CA ALA A 246 12.12 10.62 -15.70
C ALA A 246 11.50 9.92 -14.49
N THR A 247 10.18 10.00 -14.35
CA THR A 247 9.40 9.23 -13.36
C THR A 247 8.05 8.81 -13.94
N LYS A 248 7.41 7.84 -13.28
CA LYS A 248 6.02 7.45 -13.57
C LYS A 248 5.05 8.22 -12.68
N VAL A 249 3.97 8.71 -13.27
CA VAL A 249 2.84 9.34 -12.57
C VAL A 249 1.65 8.39 -12.64
N GLN A 250 0.90 8.26 -11.54
CA GLN A 250 -0.32 7.45 -11.49
C GLN A 250 -1.34 8.00 -10.49
N THR A 251 -2.62 7.72 -10.72
CA THR A 251 -3.69 8.07 -9.78
C THR A 251 -3.75 7.06 -8.64
N VAL A 252 -3.95 7.54 -7.40
CA VAL A 252 -4.21 6.72 -6.22
C VAL A 252 -5.55 7.10 -5.60
N ARG A 253 -6.19 6.15 -4.91
CA ARG A 253 -7.46 6.33 -4.18
C ARG A 253 -7.23 6.02 -2.69
N GLY A 254 -7.68 6.92 -1.80
CA GLY A 254 -7.69 6.66 -0.36
C GLY A 254 -8.62 5.51 0.02
N LYS A 255 -8.50 4.99 1.27
CA LYS A 255 -9.42 3.97 1.80
C LYS A 255 -10.87 4.48 1.83
N GLY A 256 -11.04 5.76 2.12
CA GLY A 256 -12.35 6.40 2.23
C GLY A 256 -13.09 6.00 3.51
N SER A 257 -14.38 6.35 3.59
CA SER A 257 -15.24 6.02 4.73
C SER A 257 -16.69 5.83 4.28
N VAL A 258 -17.42 4.95 4.98
CA VAL A 258 -18.87 4.88 4.89
C VAL A 258 -19.49 6.17 5.43
N LEU A 259 -20.55 6.65 4.78
CA LEU A 259 -21.19 7.96 5.05
C LEU A 259 -22.56 7.85 5.72
N ARG A 260 -22.90 6.68 6.26
CA ARG A 260 -24.15 6.41 6.98
C ARG A 260 -24.00 5.26 7.99
N PRO A 261 -24.82 5.22 9.06
CA PRO A 261 -24.76 4.16 10.07
C PRO A 261 -25.35 2.80 9.64
N SER A 262 -26.18 2.75 8.62
CA SER A 262 -26.75 1.47 8.16
C SER A 262 -27.20 1.58 6.70
N LEU A 263 -27.72 0.48 6.14
CA LEU A 263 -28.32 0.53 4.81
C LEU A 263 -29.68 1.25 4.83
N GLU A 264 -30.33 1.25 5.98
CA GLU A 264 -31.65 1.83 6.26
C GLU A 264 -31.55 3.34 6.49
N ASP A 265 -30.42 3.83 6.98
CA ASP A 265 -30.21 5.26 7.24
C ASP A 265 -29.90 6.06 5.95
N PRO A 266 -30.39 7.31 5.86
CA PRO A 266 -29.96 8.22 4.81
C PRO A 266 -28.53 8.72 5.05
N VAL A 267 -27.88 9.19 3.98
CA VAL A 267 -26.66 9.99 4.11
C VAL A 267 -27.06 11.44 4.41
N THR A 268 -26.61 11.98 5.55
CA THR A 268 -26.83 13.39 5.93
C THR A 268 -25.55 14.21 5.80
N ILE A 269 -25.68 15.53 5.61
CA ILE A 269 -24.54 16.45 5.49
C ILE A 269 -23.73 16.44 6.79
N GLU A 270 -24.41 16.37 7.94
CA GLU A 270 -23.80 16.32 9.26
C GLU A 270 -22.93 15.07 9.42
N TYR A 271 -23.44 13.91 8.98
CA TYR A 271 -22.66 12.67 9.03
C TYR A 271 -21.43 12.75 8.14
N VAL A 272 -21.58 13.26 6.90
CA VAL A 272 -20.47 13.48 5.97
C VAL A 272 -19.40 14.37 6.60
N LYS A 273 -19.79 15.50 7.20
CA LYS A 273 -18.88 16.41 7.90
C LYS A 273 -18.14 15.71 9.04
N ASN A 274 -18.85 14.92 9.85
CA ASN A 274 -18.27 14.23 11.01
C ASN A 274 -17.22 13.18 10.64
N VAL A 275 -17.33 12.57 9.46
CA VAL A 275 -16.38 11.55 8.98
C VAL A 275 -15.44 12.06 7.88
N TRP A 276 -15.51 13.35 7.53
CA TRP A 276 -14.79 13.89 6.37
C TRP A 276 -13.28 13.70 6.45
N SER A 277 -12.69 13.82 7.65
CA SER A 277 -11.26 13.56 7.85
C SER A 277 -10.84 12.16 7.43
N LYS A 278 -11.70 11.15 7.61
CA LYS A 278 -11.47 9.78 7.15
C LYS A 278 -11.68 9.63 5.64
N VAL A 279 -12.63 10.38 5.07
CA VAL A 279 -12.87 10.39 3.61
C VAL A 279 -11.64 10.87 2.86
N THR A 280 -10.97 11.90 3.37
CA THR A 280 -9.81 12.53 2.74
C THR A 280 -8.46 11.98 3.21
N ASP A 281 -8.46 10.94 4.05
CA ASP A 281 -7.22 10.33 4.52
C ASP A 281 -6.56 9.51 3.39
N MET A 282 -5.32 9.88 3.07
CA MET A 282 -4.50 9.27 2.02
C MET A 282 -3.37 8.40 2.58
N SER A 283 -3.27 8.22 3.90
CA SER A 283 -2.21 7.42 4.56
C SER A 283 -2.20 5.96 4.10
N GLN A 284 -3.35 5.43 3.68
CA GLN A 284 -3.54 4.07 3.16
C GLN A 284 -3.95 4.07 1.67
N ALA A 285 -3.57 5.11 0.90
CA ALA A 285 -3.96 5.21 -0.50
C ALA A 285 -3.34 4.09 -1.37
N LYS A 286 -4.13 3.58 -2.32
CA LYS A 286 -3.71 2.52 -3.25
C LYS A 286 -3.96 2.93 -4.70
N HIS A 287 -3.09 2.47 -5.60
CA HIS A 287 -3.37 2.53 -7.03
C HIS A 287 -4.36 1.44 -7.42
N LEU A 288 -5.30 1.75 -8.30
CA LEU A 288 -6.25 0.79 -8.86
C LEU A 288 -5.92 0.59 -10.34
N ASN A 289 -5.86 -0.66 -10.78
CA ASN A 289 -5.44 -1.00 -12.14
C ASN A 289 -6.57 -0.91 -13.16
N SER A 290 -7.84 -0.89 -12.71
CA SER A 290 -8.99 -0.88 -13.60
C SER A 290 -10.25 -0.28 -12.97
N MET A 291 -11.23 0.04 -13.83
CA MET A 291 -12.58 0.42 -13.39
C MET A 291 -13.28 -0.72 -12.62
N ALA A 292 -13.06 -1.98 -13.01
CA ALA A 292 -13.68 -3.13 -12.37
C ALA A 292 -13.26 -3.28 -10.90
N GLU A 293 -11.97 -3.07 -10.61
CA GLU A 293 -11.43 -3.05 -9.24
C GLU A 293 -12.08 -1.94 -8.39
N ALA A 294 -12.22 -0.74 -8.99
CA ALA A 294 -12.85 0.38 -8.32
C ALA A 294 -14.32 0.11 -7.93
N THR A 295 -15.08 -0.57 -8.81
CA THR A 295 -16.47 -0.97 -8.59
C THR A 295 -16.59 -2.14 -7.61
N GLY A 296 -15.71 -3.15 -7.68
CA GLY A 296 -15.71 -4.30 -6.77
C GLY A 296 -15.61 -3.88 -5.30
N TYR A 297 -14.74 -2.91 -5.02
CA TYR A 297 -14.60 -2.34 -3.67
C TYR A 297 -15.91 -1.78 -3.09
N LEU A 298 -16.79 -1.20 -3.91
CA LEU A 298 -18.08 -0.68 -3.42
C LEU A 298 -19.00 -1.81 -2.94
N LEU A 299 -18.96 -2.97 -3.59
CA LEU A 299 -19.74 -4.13 -3.19
C LEU A 299 -19.28 -4.64 -1.82
N GLU A 300 -17.97 -4.79 -1.62
CA GLU A 300 -17.38 -5.18 -0.34
C GLU A 300 -17.79 -4.25 0.80
N VAL A 301 -17.76 -2.92 0.56
CA VAL A 301 -18.20 -1.92 1.54
C VAL A 301 -19.68 -2.09 1.90
N LEU A 302 -20.55 -2.38 0.92
CA LEU A 302 -21.98 -2.59 1.16
C LEU A 302 -22.25 -3.90 1.90
N GLU A 303 -21.51 -4.97 1.60
CA GLU A 303 -21.63 -6.25 2.30
C GLU A 303 -21.22 -6.12 3.76
N LYS A 304 -20.10 -5.44 4.05
CA LYS A 304 -19.67 -5.13 5.42
C LYS A 304 -20.71 -4.30 6.17
N LEU A 305 -21.29 -3.29 5.51
CA LEU A 305 -22.33 -2.46 6.10
C LEU A 305 -23.61 -3.27 6.40
N LYS A 306 -24.00 -4.18 5.50
CA LYS A 306 -25.17 -5.07 5.67
C LYS A 306 -25.00 -6.05 6.83
N ALA A 307 -23.78 -6.52 7.08
CA ALA A 307 -23.50 -7.47 8.16
C ALA A 307 -23.61 -6.86 9.57
N GLY A 308 -23.90 -5.56 9.69
CA GLY A 308 -23.96 -4.87 10.99
C GLY A 308 -22.59 -4.69 11.63
N ASP A 309 -21.53 -4.68 10.82
CA ASP A 309 -20.13 -4.68 11.26
C ASP A 309 -19.63 -3.26 11.64
N GLN A 310 -20.53 -2.35 11.97
CA GLN A 310 -20.24 -0.95 12.29
C GLN A 310 -19.46 -0.77 13.60
N ASP A 311 -19.67 -1.68 14.55
CA ASP A 311 -18.93 -1.75 15.82
C ASP A 311 -17.61 -2.54 15.67
N ALA A 312 -17.42 -3.22 14.54
CA ALA A 312 -16.16 -3.88 14.28
C ALA A 312 -15.12 -2.85 13.84
N VAL A 313 -13.96 -2.93 14.47
CA VAL A 313 -12.78 -2.17 14.07
C VAL A 313 -11.90 -3.05 13.22
N GLU A 314 -11.25 -2.47 12.23
CA GLU A 314 -10.37 -3.18 11.31
C GLU A 314 -9.07 -2.40 11.17
N ASP A 315 -7.94 -3.10 11.29
CA ASP A 315 -6.62 -2.55 11.01
C ASP A 315 -5.71 -3.62 10.41
N THR A 316 -4.62 -3.18 9.79
CA THR A 316 -3.63 -4.07 9.17
C THR A 316 -2.34 -4.11 9.98
N PHE A 317 -1.74 -5.28 10.08
CA PHE A 317 -0.47 -5.51 10.76
C PHE A 317 0.52 -6.17 9.80
N THR A 318 1.53 -5.42 9.37
CA THR A 318 2.61 -5.91 8.50
C THR A 318 3.81 -6.32 9.34
N PHE A 319 4.41 -7.47 9.02
CA PHE A 319 5.58 -7.97 9.70
C PHE A 319 6.48 -8.78 8.75
N ASP A 320 7.78 -8.81 9.03
CA ASP A 320 8.71 -9.79 8.46
C ASP A 320 9.57 -10.46 9.55
N ASN A 321 10.65 -11.12 9.13
CA ASN A 321 11.64 -11.73 10.02
C ASN A 321 12.11 -10.81 11.17
N LYS A 322 12.27 -9.50 10.94
CA LYS A 322 12.74 -8.54 11.93
C LYS A 322 11.79 -8.44 13.11
N GLU A 323 10.49 -8.32 12.86
CA GLU A 323 9.48 -8.25 13.92
C GLU A 323 9.40 -9.59 14.67
N LEU A 324 9.50 -10.71 13.96
CA LEU A 324 9.50 -12.04 14.57
C LEU A 324 10.68 -12.25 15.52
N ILE A 325 11.89 -11.93 15.07
CA ILE A 325 13.12 -12.07 15.86
C ILE A 325 13.11 -11.10 17.04
N THR A 326 12.68 -9.85 16.82
CA THR A 326 12.54 -8.85 17.88
C THR A 326 11.60 -9.34 18.98
N TYR A 327 10.46 -9.92 18.60
CA TYR A 327 9.53 -10.51 19.55
C TYR A 327 10.13 -11.70 20.30
N ALA A 328 10.77 -12.63 19.58
CA ALA A 328 11.38 -13.82 20.17
C ALA A 328 12.43 -13.45 21.24
N LEU A 329 13.32 -12.49 20.94
CA LEU A 329 14.26 -11.93 21.90
C LEU A 329 13.53 -11.25 23.08
N GLY A 330 12.46 -10.50 22.78
CA GLY A 330 11.59 -9.86 23.76
C GLY A 330 10.93 -10.82 24.76
N ILE A 331 10.82 -12.11 24.44
CA ILE A 331 10.32 -13.17 25.34
C ILE A 331 11.40 -14.17 25.76
N GLY A 332 12.68 -13.77 25.62
CA GLY A 332 13.83 -14.47 26.18
C GLY A 332 14.37 -15.63 25.34
N ALA A 333 13.99 -15.75 24.06
CA ALA A 333 14.69 -16.65 23.15
C ALA A 333 16.17 -16.25 23.06
N SER A 334 17.07 -17.23 23.06
CA SER A 334 18.50 -16.95 23.13
C SER A 334 19.30 -17.99 22.37
N ILE A 335 20.34 -17.53 21.65
CA ILE A 335 21.32 -18.39 20.97
C ILE A 335 22.08 -19.34 21.93
N LYS A 336 21.99 -19.12 23.25
CA LYS A 336 22.49 -20.08 24.26
C LYS A 336 21.75 -21.40 24.20
N ASN A 337 20.49 -21.41 23.76
CA ASN A 337 19.72 -22.60 23.43
C ASN A 337 19.81 -22.85 21.93
N SER A 338 20.47 -23.93 21.51
CA SER A 338 20.58 -24.27 20.09
C SER A 338 19.22 -24.47 19.42
N GLN A 339 18.19 -24.89 20.17
CA GLN A 339 16.83 -25.05 19.63
C GLN A 339 16.13 -23.72 19.36
N ASP A 340 16.65 -22.57 19.84
CA ASP A 340 16.03 -21.25 19.62
C ASP A 340 16.52 -20.60 18.31
N LEU A 341 17.52 -21.17 17.61
CA LEU A 341 18.05 -20.59 16.37
C LEU A 341 16.95 -20.40 15.29
N ARG A 342 16.03 -21.36 15.20
CA ARG A 342 14.83 -21.31 14.33
C ARG A 342 13.91 -20.11 14.58
N PHE A 343 14.04 -19.42 15.71
CA PHE A 343 13.24 -18.23 16.03
C PHE A 343 14.06 -16.93 15.92
N LEU A 344 15.37 -17.04 15.69
CA LEU A 344 16.34 -15.95 15.81
C LEU A 344 17.15 -15.69 14.54
N TYR A 345 17.06 -16.56 13.53
CA TYR A 345 17.79 -16.43 12.29
C TYR A 345 16.91 -16.78 11.08
N GLU A 346 16.68 -15.80 10.23
CA GLU A 346 15.76 -15.85 9.09
C GLU A 346 16.17 -16.83 7.98
N ASN A 347 17.44 -17.26 7.94
CA ASN A 347 17.91 -18.28 7.00
C ASN A 347 18.09 -19.67 7.65
N ASP A 348 17.65 -19.86 8.90
CA ASP A 348 17.51 -21.20 9.47
C ASP A 348 16.48 -21.99 8.65
N ALA A 349 16.74 -23.27 8.40
CA ALA A 349 15.85 -24.10 7.58
C ALA A 349 14.46 -24.27 8.19
N ASP A 350 14.35 -24.16 9.52
CA ASP A 350 13.11 -24.25 10.28
C ASP A 350 12.61 -22.86 10.74
N PHE A 351 13.08 -21.76 10.11
CA PHE A 351 12.75 -20.41 10.55
C PHE A 351 11.23 -20.23 10.67
N SER A 352 10.79 -19.85 11.87
CA SER A 352 9.37 -19.79 12.21
C SER A 352 9.11 -18.76 13.30
N ALA A 353 7.86 -18.34 13.43
CA ALA A 353 7.44 -17.49 14.54
C ALA A 353 7.20 -18.34 15.80
N ILE A 354 7.52 -17.80 16.97
CA ILE A 354 6.92 -18.32 18.22
C ILE A 354 5.42 -17.94 18.17
N PRO A 355 4.47 -18.90 18.25
CA PRO A 355 3.06 -18.68 17.93
C PRO A 355 2.38 -17.54 18.71
N SER A 356 2.84 -17.27 19.94
CA SER A 356 2.32 -16.16 20.75
C SER A 356 2.61 -14.77 20.16
N PHE A 357 3.49 -14.64 19.16
CA PHE A 357 3.67 -13.42 18.36
C PHE A 357 2.34 -12.91 17.80
N PHE A 358 1.48 -13.81 17.35
CA PHE A 358 0.21 -13.46 16.71
C PHE A 358 -0.87 -12.98 17.69
N VAL A 359 -0.53 -12.78 18.98
CA VAL A 359 -1.36 -11.97 19.88
C VAL A 359 -1.32 -10.48 19.52
N LEU A 360 -0.23 -10.01 18.91
CA LEU A 360 0.04 -8.59 18.68
C LEU A 360 -0.99 -7.90 17.77
N PRO A 361 -1.43 -8.46 16.63
CA PRO A 361 -2.41 -7.78 15.77
C PRO A 361 -3.72 -7.48 16.51
N GLY A 362 -4.27 -8.47 17.22
CA GLY A 362 -5.48 -8.31 18.03
C GLY A 362 -5.29 -7.36 19.22
N LEU A 363 -4.14 -7.41 19.89
CA LEU A 363 -3.80 -6.51 20.99
C LEU A 363 -3.74 -5.05 20.52
N LEU A 364 -2.99 -4.78 19.44
CA LEU A 364 -2.77 -3.43 18.93
C LEU A 364 -4.07 -2.82 18.41
N LEU A 365 -4.89 -3.61 17.72
CA LEU A 365 -6.24 -3.20 17.32
C LEU A 365 -7.11 -2.87 18.53
N ALA A 366 -7.11 -3.71 19.57
CA ALA A 366 -7.91 -3.47 20.76
C ALA A 366 -7.48 -2.22 21.54
N MET A 367 -6.19 -1.87 21.50
CA MET A 367 -5.63 -0.72 22.20
C MET A 367 -5.65 0.59 21.38
N SER A 368 -5.69 0.52 20.05
CA SER A 368 -5.61 1.71 19.18
C SER A 368 -6.92 2.47 19.02
N THR A 369 -8.04 1.91 19.47
CA THR A 369 -9.37 2.47 19.23
C THR A 369 -10.23 2.51 20.49
N ASP A 370 -10.61 3.73 20.86
CA ASP A 370 -11.62 4.02 21.89
C ASP A 370 -12.99 3.42 21.56
N ARG A 371 -13.25 2.98 20.33
CA ARG A 371 -14.55 2.35 19.96
C ARG A 371 -14.73 0.95 20.50
N LEU A 372 -13.68 0.23 20.89
CA LEU A 372 -13.88 -1.09 21.51
C LEU A 372 -14.12 -0.94 23.02
N MET A 373 -13.41 -0.03 23.69
CA MET A 373 -13.51 0.13 25.14
C MET A 373 -14.49 1.24 25.58
N GLY A 374 -14.46 2.39 24.91
CA GLY A 374 -15.24 3.57 25.27
C GLY A 374 -16.74 3.43 24.98
N SER A 375 -17.12 2.88 23.82
CA SER A 375 -18.54 2.69 23.46
C SER A 375 -19.21 1.52 24.19
N ALA A 376 -18.43 0.56 24.70
CA ALA A 376 -18.92 -0.61 25.41
C ALA A 376 -19.41 -0.28 26.83
N LEU A 377 -18.96 0.85 27.40
CA LEU A 377 -19.29 1.26 28.77
C LEU A 377 -20.40 2.32 28.78
N PRO A 378 -21.43 2.18 29.64
CA PRO A 378 -22.64 3.02 29.62
C PRO A 378 -22.43 4.54 29.78
N ASN A 379 -21.26 4.98 30.24
CA ASN A 379 -20.95 6.41 30.48
C ASN A 379 -19.84 6.97 29.57
N ASN A 380 -19.33 6.22 28.58
CA ASN A 380 -18.25 6.64 27.67
C ASN A 380 -16.97 7.21 28.33
N GLN A 381 -16.71 6.87 29.60
CA GLN A 381 -15.54 7.32 30.34
C GLN A 381 -14.75 6.10 30.82
N ALA A 382 -13.85 5.60 29.98
CA ALA A 382 -12.77 4.72 30.41
C ALA A 382 -11.53 5.58 30.66
N ASP A 383 -11.12 5.72 31.91
CA ASP A 383 -9.79 6.24 32.22
C ASP A 383 -8.77 5.14 31.89
N PHE A 384 -7.95 5.36 30.85
CA PHE A 384 -6.96 4.40 30.38
C PHE A 384 -5.93 4.02 31.44
N THR A 385 -5.73 4.83 32.49
CA THR A 385 -4.85 4.50 33.61
C THR A 385 -5.41 3.38 34.50
N ASN A 386 -6.70 3.07 34.38
CA ASN A 386 -7.43 2.08 35.19
C ASN A 386 -7.74 0.78 34.43
N ILE A 387 -7.11 0.59 33.26
CA ILE A 387 -7.30 -0.56 32.40
C ILE A 387 -6.25 -1.63 32.72
N LEU A 388 -6.71 -2.79 33.16
CA LEU A 388 -5.88 -3.95 33.44
C LEU A 388 -6.17 -5.06 32.43
N HIS A 389 -5.17 -5.49 31.68
CA HIS A 389 -5.26 -6.69 30.86
C HIS A 389 -5.33 -7.90 31.81
N GLY A 390 -6.50 -8.51 31.95
CA GLY A 390 -6.76 -9.55 32.96
C GLY A 390 -6.58 -10.97 32.43
N GLU A 391 -7.07 -11.26 31.23
CA GLU A 391 -6.98 -12.60 30.63
C GLU A 391 -6.72 -12.51 29.13
N GLN A 392 -6.02 -13.51 28.60
CA GLN A 392 -5.72 -13.64 27.18
C GLN A 392 -6.01 -15.07 26.72
N TYR A 393 -6.71 -15.19 25.59
CA TYR A 393 -6.83 -16.41 24.81
C TYR A 393 -6.30 -16.17 23.39
N LEU A 394 -5.58 -17.14 22.85
CA LEU A 394 -5.09 -17.13 21.48
C LEU A 394 -5.24 -18.53 20.90
N GLU A 395 -5.79 -18.63 19.69
CA GLU A 395 -5.92 -19.88 18.95
C GLU A 395 -5.35 -19.73 17.54
N ILE A 396 -4.53 -20.68 17.15
CA ILE A 396 -4.02 -20.80 15.79
C ILE A 396 -5.04 -21.57 14.97
N ALA A 397 -5.62 -20.91 13.97
CA ALA A 397 -6.64 -21.49 13.10
C ALA A 397 -6.00 -22.32 11.97
N ASP A 398 -4.86 -21.84 11.44
CA ASP A 398 -4.17 -22.42 10.29
C ASP A 398 -2.65 -22.19 10.39
N ASP A 399 -1.88 -22.66 9.41
CA ASP A 399 -0.42 -22.53 9.37
C ASP A 399 0.02 -21.05 9.35
N LEU A 400 1.00 -20.76 10.21
CA LEU A 400 1.49 -19.42 10.50
C LEU A 400 2.51 -18.96 9.45
N PRO A 401 2.33 -17.77 8.84
CA PRO A 401 3.31 -17.19 7.93
C PRO A 401 4.52 -16.62 8.67
N THR A 402 5.66 -16.51 7.99
CA THR A 402 6.89 -15.87 8.50
C THR A 402 7.07 -14.41 8.06
N SER A 403 6.20 -13.93 7.18
CA SER A 403 6.08 -12.53 6.78
C SER A 403 4.73 -12.28 6.12
N GLY A 404 4.30 -11.03 6.06
CA GLY A 404 3.14 -10.61 5.27
C GLY A 404 2.33 -9.53 5.99
N THR A 405 1.18 -9.19 5.40
CA THR A 405 0.21 -8.28 6.01
C THR A 405 -1.02 -9.04 6.49
N LEU A 406 -1.32 -8.95 7.78
CA LEU A 406 -2.56 -9.46 8.34
C LEU A 406 -3.60 -8.36 8.40
N THR A 407 -4.83 -8.65 7.98
CA THR A 407 -6.00 -7.81 8.26
C THR A 407 -6.68 -8.35 9.51
N THR A 408 -6.83 -7.55 10.55
CA THR A 408 -7.47 -7.97 11.80
C THR A 408 -8.77 -7.22 11.99
N THR A 409 -9.84 -7.95 12.26
CA THR A 409 -11.13 -7.39 12.69
C THR A 409 -11.32 -7.62 14.18
N GLY A 410 -11.94 -6.68 14.89
CA GLY A 410 -12.12 -6.74 16.33
C GLY A 410 -13.49 -6.26 16.74
N LYS A 411 -14.14 -6.95 17.67
CA LYS A 411 -15.48 -6.62 18.17
C LYS A 411 -15.61 -6.94 19.66
N VAL A 412 -16.35 -6.08 20.37
CA VAL A 412 -16.78 -6.36 21.75
C VAL A 412 -17.71 -7.57 21.73
N PHE A 413 -17.27 -8.64 22.38
CA PHE A 413 -18.01 -9.89 22.49
C PHE A 413 -18.89 -9.92 23.75
N ASP A 414 -18.37 -9.43 24.87
CA ASP A 414 -19.09 -9.43 26.14
C ASP A 414 -18.74 -8.24 27.05
N VAL A 415 -19.68 -7.81 27.89
CA VAL A 415 -19.47 -6.82 28.95
C VAL A 415 -20.13 -7.32 30.24
N MET A 416 -19.36 -7.37 31.33
CA MET A 416 -19.82 -7.82 32.64
C MET A 416 -19.62 -6.74 33.71
N ASP A 417 -20.56 -6.67 34.67
CA ASP A 417 -20.47 -5.84 35.86
C ASP A 417 -19.93 -6.68 37.04
N LYS A 418 -18.75 -6.32 37.55
CA LYS A 418 -18.12 -6.98 38.70
C LYS A 418 -18.15 -6.11 39.96
N GLY A 419 -19.08 -5.16 40.04
CA GLY A 419 -19.28 -4.29 41.20
C GLY A 419 -18.26 -3.16 41.24
N SER A 420 -16.99 -3.44 41.56
CA SER A 420 -15.94 -2.41 41.62
C SER A 420 -15.31 -2.07 40.27
N GLY A 421 -15.72 -2.74 39.19
CA GLY A 421 -15.24 -2.52 37.83
C GLY A 421 -16.05 -3.29 36.79
N ALA A 422 -15.76 -3.06 35.53
CA ALA A 422 -16.33 -3.79 34.40
C ALA A 422 -15.30 -4.76 33.81
N VAL A 423 -15.76 -5.89 33.26
CA VAL A 423 -14.95 -6.72 32.36
C VAL A 423 -15.47 -6.55 30.96
N VAL A 424 -14.60 -6.16 30.03
CA VAL A 424 -14.91 -6.15 28.60
C VAL A 424 -14.14 -7.28 27.94
N VAL A 425 -14.87 -8.12 27.20
CA VAL A 425 -14.32 -9.23 26.41
C VAL A 425 -14.37 -8.81 24.95
N THR A 426 -13.23 -8.87 24.28
CA THR A 426 -13.10 -8.51 22.86
C THR A 426 -12.62 -9.74 22.09
N ASN A 427 -13.30 -10.07 20.99
CA ASN A 427 -12.81 -11.04 20.02
C ASN A 427 -12.14 -10.30 18.87
N CYS A 428 -10.97 -10.78 18.45
CA CYS A 428 -10.31 -10.32 17.23
C CYS A 428 -9.92 -11.51 16.36
N ASP A 429 -10.20 -11.42 15.07
CA ASP A 429 -9.86 -12.44 14.07
C ASP A 429 -8.87 -11.83 13.06
N SER A 430 -7.76 -12.53 12.79
CA SER A 430 -6.72 -12.07 11.86
C SER A 430 -6.66 -12.94 10.61
N PHE A 431 -6.69 -12.30 9.45
CA PHE A 431 -6.71 -12.92 8.12
C PHE A 431 -5.45 -12.55 7.33
N ASP A 432 -4.93 -13.48 6.53
CA ASP A 432 -3.85 -13.17 5.59
C ASP A 432 -4.35 -12.42 4.35
N GLU A 433 -3.43 -12.07 3.45
CA GLU A 433 -3.72 -11.30 2.23
C GLU A 433 -4.66 -12.03 1.25
N ASN A 434 -4.84 -13.35 1.40
CA ASN A 434 -5.78 -14.16 0.62
C ASN A 434 -7.14 -14.34 1.33
N GLY A 435 -7.33 -13.71 2.50
CA GLY A 435 -8.55 -13.82 3.29
C GLY A 435 -8.66 -15.10 4.12
N ARG A 436 -7.58 -15.87 4.28
CA ARG A 436 -7.58 -17.08 5.12
C ARG A 436 -7.44 -16.68 6.59
N LEU A 437 -8.31 -17.22 7.46
CA LEU A 437 -8.23 -17.00 8.90
C LEU A 437 -6.99 -17.68 9.48
N VAL A 438 -6.09 -16.88 10.06
CA VAL A 438 -4.82 -17.37 10.64
C VAL A 438 -4.96 -17.54 12.15
N VAL A 439 -5.56 -16.57 12.82
CA VAL A 439 -5.58 -16.51 14.30
C VAL A 439 -6.92 -15.97 14.82
N LYS A 440 -7.37 -16.55 15.93
CA LYS A 440 -8.44 -16.00 16.77
C LYS A 440 -7.86 -15.54 18.11
N ASN A 441 -8.25 -14.37 18.55
CA ASN A 441 -7.82 -13.75 19.78
C ASN A 441 -9.06 -13.40 20.62
N GLN A 442 -9.03 -13.71 21.92
CA GLN A 442 -10.02 -13.20 22.86
C GLN A 442 -9.29 -12.62 24.07
N SER A 443 -9.44 -11.31 24.29
CA SER A 443 -8.87 -10.61 25.43
C SER A 443 -9.96 -10.22 26.42
N CYS A 444 -9.65 -10.31 27.71
CA CYS A 444 -10.50 -9.82 28.79
C CYS A 444 -9.77 -8.69 29.50
N VAL A 445 -10.38 -7.52 29.46
CA VAL A 445 -9.88 -6.30 30.10
C VAL A 445 -10.75 -5.96 31.29
N PHE A 446 -10.13 -5.69 32.44
CA PHE A 446 -10.80 -5.19 33.63
C PHE A 446 -10.63 -3.68 33.72
N VAL A 447 -11.73 -2.94 33.73
CA VAL A 447 -11.74 -1.48 33.87
C VAL A 447 -12.16 -1.14 35.30
N VAL A 448 -11.19 -0.74 36.12
CA VAL A 448 -11.41 -0.41 37.53
C VAL A 448 -12.32 0.83 37.61
N GLY A 449 -13.30 0.81 38.52
CA GLY A 449 -14.24 1.92 38.74
C GLY A 449 -15.44 1.95 37.78
N ALA A 450 -15.40 1.23 36.67
CA ALA A 450 -16.48 1.19 35.67
C ALA A 450 -17.62 0.19 35.98
N GLY A 451 -17.75 -0.25 37.24
CA GLY A 451 -18.82 -1.17 37.67
C GLY A 451 -20.09 -0.46 38.15
N LYS A 452 -21.03 -1.24 38.73
CA LYS A 452 -22.32 -0.76 39.28
C LYS A 452 -23.29 -0.18 38.24
N PHE A 453 -23.15 -0.56 36.98
CA PHE A 453 -24.07 -0.17 35.91
C PHE A 453 -25.25 -1.15 35.74
N GLY A 454 -25.34 -2.18 36.59
CA GLY A 454 -26.45 -3.14 36.58
C GLY A 454 -26.34 -4.18 35.48
N GLY A 455 -25.14 -4.36 34.90
CA GLY A 455 -24.87 -5.39 33.91
C GLY A 455 -24.86 -6.81 34.48
N LYS A 456 -24.77 -7.81 33.60
CA LYS A 456 -24.66 -9.21 34.01
C LYS A 456 -23.34 -9.47 34.74
N LYS A 457 -23.37 -10.37 35.72
CA LYS A 457 -22.19 -10.75 36.50
C LYS A 457 -21.40 -11.92 35.90
N ASN A 458 -22.05 -12.75 35.11
CA ASN A 458 -21.48 -13.99 34.56
C ASN A 458 -21.25 -13.84 33.05
N PRO A 459 -20.19 -14.47 32.51
CA PRO A 459 -19.92 -14.42 31.08
C PRO A 459 -20.98 -15.17 30.28
N ILE A 460 -21.20 -14.76 29.03
CA ILE A 460 -22.00 -15.55 28.08
C ILE A 460 -21.25 -16.76 27.54
N ALA A 461 -21.98 -17.67 26.91
CA ALA A 461 -21.38 -18.77 26.14
C ALA A 461 -20.45 -18.21 25.05
N GLY A 462 -19.27 -18.81 24.90
CA GLY A 462 -18.22 -18.38 23.97
C GLY A 462 -17.09 -17.55 24.59
N VAL A 463 -17.22 -17.12 25.86
CA VAL A 463 -16.06 -16.66 26.64
C VAL A 463 -15.25 -17.88 27.07
N VAL A 464 -13.98 -17.96 26.68
CA VAL A 464 -13.12 -19.12 26.93
C VAL A 464 -12.75 -19.20 28.41
N PRO A 465 -13.09 -20.30 29.11
CA PRO A 465 -12.88 -20.41 30.55
C PRO A 465 -11.41 -20.67 30.91
N LEU A 466 -11.03 -20.21 32.10
CA LEU A 466 -9.81 -20.67 32.79
C LEU A 466 -10.04 -22.07 33.35
N LEU A 467 -8.96 -22.81 33.57
CA LEU A 467 -9.00 -24.13 34.17
C LEU A 467 -8.05 -24.21 35.37
N PRO A 468 -8.48 -24.76 36.51
CA PRO A 468 -7.60 -24.94 37.65
C PRO A 468 -6.45 -25.89 37.29
N ASN A 469 -5.33 -25.73 37.98
CA ASN A 469 -4.21 -26.68 37.86
C ASN A 469 -4.59 -28.03 38.51
N PRO A 470 -4.07 -29.15 38.00
CA PRO A 470 -4.23 -30.45 38.64
C PRO A 470 -3.73 -30.44 40.09
N SER A 471 -4.51 -31.05 41.00
CA SER A 471 -4.19 -31.16 42.43
C SER A 471 -3.10 -32.20 42.73
N ARG A 472 -1.95 -32.11 42.06
CA ARG A 472 -0.76 -32.97 42.19
C ARG A 472 0.51 -32.16 41.94
N GLN A 473 1.69 -32.73 42.19
CA GLN A 473 2.96 -32.06 41.85
C GLN A 473 3.08 -31.84 40.32
N PRO A 474 3.73 -30.76 39.87
CA PRO A 474 4.03 -30.53 38.46
C PRO A 474 4.84 -31.69 37.88
N ASP A 475 4.58 -32.05 36.63
CA ASP A 475 5.38 -33.04 35.90
C ASP A 475 6.77 -32.49 35.56
N SER A 476 6.86 -31.18 35.36
CA SER A 476 8.09 -30.48 35.02
C SER A 476 8.03 -29.02 35.46
N SER A 477 9.20 -28.44 35.75
CA SER A 477 9.35 -27.01 35.98
C SER A 477 10.55 -26.46 35.21
N VAL A 478 10.39 -25.31 34.57
CA VAL A 478 11.47 -24.59 33.86
C VAL A 478 11.66 -23.22 34.47
N GLN A 479 12.90 -22.75 34.57
CA GLN A 479 13.22 -21.42 35.09
C GLN A 479 13.88 -20.55 34.02
N TYR A 480 13.49 -19.28 33.97
CA TYR A 480 14.10 -18.26 33.12
C TYR A 480 14.31 -16.98 33.93
N SER A 481 15.54 -16.48 33.95
CA SER A 481 15.81 -15.13 34.44
C SER A 481 15.49 -14.12 33.34
N THR A 482 14.67 -13.12 33.67
CA THR A 482 14.46 -11.98 32.78
C THR A 482 15.61 -10.99 32.93
N SER A 483 15.88 -10.20 31.88
CA SER A 483 16.81 -9.06 32.01
C SER A 483 16.14 -7.86 32.66
N GLU A 484 16.92 -6.91 33.21
CA GLU A 484 16.38 -5.62 33.65
C GLU A 484 15.75 -4.83 32.50
N ASP A 485 16.27 -5.02 31.28
CA ASP A 485 15.76 -4.39 30.05
C ASP A 485 14.61 -5.17 29.38
N GLN A 486 14.07 -6.22 30.02
CA GLN A 486 13.15 -7.13 29.34
C GLN A 486 11.88 -6.42 28.83
N ALA A 487 11.33 -5.51 29.62
CA ALA A 487 10.17 -4.71 29.23
C ALA A 487 10.51 -3.69 28.12
N VAL A 488 11.74 -3.17 28.13
CA VAL A 488 12.27 -2.22 27.12
C VAL A 488 12.41 -2.89 25.76
N LEU A 489 12.85 -4.15 25.75
CA LEU A 489 12.95 -4.95 24.54
C LEU A 489 11.57 -5.41 24.06
N TYR A 490 10.74 -5.98 24.94
CA TYR A 490 9.44 -6.53 24.56
C TYR A 490 8.51 -5.47 23.94
N ARG A 491 8.47 -4.25 24.50
CA ARG A 491 7.65 -3.14 23.97
C ARG A 491 7.99 -2.74 22.53
N LEU A 492 9.18 -3.10 22.01
CA LEU A 492 9.51 -2.85 20.61
C LEU A 492 8.60 -3.63 19.65
N SER A 493 8.03 -4.74 20.11
CA SER A 493 7.08 -5.57 19.35
C SER A 493 5.70 -4.92 19.16
N GLY A 494 5.40 -3.82 19.89
CA GLY A 494 4.20 -3.02 19.61
C GLY A 494 3.56 -2.36 20.83
N ASP A 495 3.52 -3.02 22.00
CA ASP A 495 2.86 -2.45 23.19
C ASP A 495 3.70 -1.35 23.82
N ARG A 496 3.38 -0.10 23.48
CA ARG A 496 4.10 1.10 23.91
C ARG A 496 3.61 1.69 25.23
N ASN A 497 2.74 1.02 25.98
CA ASN A 497 2.19 1.56 27.23
C ASN A 497 3.32 2.01 28.18
N PRO A 498 3.33 3.29 28.61
CA PRO A 498 4.44 3.86 29.36
C PRO A 498 4.61 3.25 30.75
N LEU A 499 3.61 2.58 31.34
CA LEU A 499 3.73 1.96 32.67
C LEU A 499 4.83 0.89 32.73
N HIS A 500 5.25 0.35 31.57
CA HIS A 500 6.28 -0.67 31.44
C HIS A 500 7.71 -0.11 31.33
N ILE A 501 7.89 1.21 31.31
CA ILE A 501 9.22 1.83 31.17
C ILE A 501 9.40 3.11 31.99
N ASP A 502 8.36 3.92 32.13
CA ASP A 502 8.42 5.19 32.85
C ASP A 502 8.00 5.01 34.33
N PRO A 503 8.90 5.26 35.30
CA PRO A 503 8.59 5.14 36.72
C PRO A 503 7.47 6.06 37.20
N GLN A 504 7.26 7.23 36.59
CA GLN A 504 6.18 8.15 36.96
C GLN A 504 4.83 7.57 36.56
N MET A 505 4.73 7.09 35.31
CA MET A 505 3.51 6.45 34.80
C MET A 505 3.20 5.14 35.53
N ALA A 506 4.22 4.34 35.85
CA ALA A 506 4.03 3.14 36.67
C ALA A 506 3.43 3.45 38.04
N ARG A 507 3.92 4.51 38.72
CA ARG A 507 3.37 4.96 40.01
C ARG A 507 1.94 5.48 39.90
N MET A 508 1.63 6.23 38.84
CA MET A 508 0.26 6.67 38.57
C MET A 508 -0.69 5.49 38.37
N ALA A 509 -0.22 4.43 37.72
CA ALA A 509 -0.96 3.16 37.54
C ALA A 509 -0.96 2.25 38.80
N GLY A 510 -0.43 2.71 39.94
CA GLY A 510 -0.47 1.98 41.21
C GLY A 510 0.68 0.99 41.43
N PHE A 511 1.73 1.01 40.61
CA PHE A 511 2.92 0.17 40.77
C PHE A 511 4.10 0.94 41.35
N LYS A 512 4.92 0.28 42.18
CA LYS A 512 6.11 0.92 42.79
C LYS A 512 7.20 1.27 41.77
N SER A 513 7.28 0.50 40.68
CA SER A 513 8.25 0.59 39.61
C SER A 513 7.64 0.04 38.32
N PRO A 514 8.24 0.29 37.14
CA PRO A 514 7.80 -0.34 35.90
C PRO A 514 7.73 -1.87 36.04
N ILE A 515 6.64 -2.44 35.54
CA ILE A 515 6.41 -3.89 35.55
C ILE A 515 6.63 -4.46 34.14
N LEU A 516 6.96 -5.74 34.05
CA LEU A 516 6.98 -6.46 32.79
C LEU A 516 5.56 -6.65 32.24
N HIS A 517 5.40 -6.60 30.92
CA HIS A 517 4.12 -6.90 30.26
C HIS A 517 3.66 -8.32 30.62
N GLY A 518 2.38 -8.49 30.98
CA GLY A 518 1.82 -9.83 31.22
C GLY A 518 2.00 -10.75 30.02
N LEU A 519 1.83 -10.23 28.80
CA LEU A 519 2.05 -10.96 27.55
C LEU A 519 3.52 -11.35 27.30
N CYS A 520 4.48 -10.62 27.86
CA CYS A 520 5.89 -11.05 27.84
C CYS A 520 6.06 -12.29 28.72
N THR A 521 5.53 -12.27 29.96
CA THR A 521 5.52 -13.43 30.87
C THR A 521 4.78 -14.63 30.26
N LEU A 522 3.69 -14.39 29.51
CA LEU A 522 3.02 -15.42 28.71
C LEU A 522 3.97 -16.03 27.67
N GLY A 523 4.70 -15.20 26.92
CA GLY A 523 5.67 -15.67 25.92
C GLY A 523 6.77 -16.56 26.52
N TYR A 524 7.33 -16.17 27.67
CA TYR A 524 8.25 -17.04 28.43
C TYR A 524 7.62 -18.38 28.80
N SER A 525 6.34 -18.37 29.19
CA SER A 525 5.61 -19.58 29.58
C SER A 525 5.31 -20.49 28.38
N VAL A 526 4.94 -19.91 27.24
CA VAL A 526 4.77 -20.65 25.97
C VAL A 526 6.08 -21.31 25.55
N ARG A 527 7.20 -20.60 25.65
CA ARG A 527 8.52 -21.16 25.36
C ARG A 527 8.87 -22.35 26.26
N ALA A 528 8.56 -22.27 27.55
CA ALA A 528 8.73 -23.41 28.47
C ALA A 528 7.94 -24.64 27.99
N VAL A 529 6.66 -24.45 27.63
CA VAL A 529 5.80 -25.53 27.15
C VAL A 529 6.31 -26.11 25.83
N LEU A 530 6.69 -25.27 24.86
CA LEU A 530 7.17 -25.72 23.55
C LEU A 530 8.48 -26.51 23.68
N SER A 531 9.43 -26.01 24.45
CA SER A 531 10.71 -26.67 24.68
C SER A 531 10.54 -28.00 25.42
N GLN A 532 9.60 -28.08 26.36
CA GLN A 532 9.38 -29.26 27.18
C GLN A 532 8.56 -30.34 26.48
N TYR A 533 7.46 -29.98 25.81
CA TYR A 533 6.43 -30.93 25.34
C TYR A 533 6.22 -30.96 23.82
N ALA A 534 6.85 -30.04 23.08
CA ALA A 534 6.69 -29.93 21.62
C ALA A 534 8.02 -29.95 20.84
N ASP A 535 9.14 -30.28 21.47
CA ASP A 535 10.48 -30.29 20.82
C ASP A 535 10.81 -28.94 20.14
N ASN A 536 10.38 -27.86 20.79
CA ASN A 536 10.43 -26.49 20.29
C ASN A 536 9.77 -26.30 18.90
N ASN A 537 8.90 -27.21 18.46
CA ASN A 537 8.20 -27.12 17.18
C ASN A 537 6.93 -26.26 17.32
N PRO A 538 6.89 -25.05 16.74
CA PRO A 538 5.76 -24.15 16.88
C PRO A 538 4.49 -24.64 16.16
N ALA A 539 4.61 -25.50 15.13
CA ALA A 539 3.48 -26.01 14.38
C ALA A 539 2.56 -26.91 15.21
N LEU A 540 3.06 -27.42 16.35
CA LEU A 540 2.31 -28.23 17.30
C LEU A 540 1.49 -27.38 18.29
N PHE A 541 1.71 -26.07 18.37
CA PHE A 541 0.89 -25.20 19.19
C PHE A 541 -0.51 -25.05 18.59
N LYS A 542 -1.56 -25.19 19.41
CA LYS A 542 -2.94 -24.98 18.98
C LYS A 542 -3.58 -23.75 19.64
N ALA A 543 -3.52 -23.67 20.97
CA ALA A 543 -4.12 -22.56 21.69
C ALA A 543 -3.46 -22.31 23.04
N ILE A 544 -3.68 -21.13 23.61
CA ILE A 544 -3.32 -20.79 24.99
C ILE A 544 -4.44 -19.98 25.63
N LYS A 545 -4.69 -20.23 26.92
CA LYS A 545 -5.51 -19.37 27.79
C LYS A 545 -4.73 -19.05 29.05
N VAL A 546 -4.76 -17.79 29.49
CA VAL A 546 -4.14 -17.36 30.76
C VAL A 546 -5.00 -16.36 31.52
N ARG A 547 -4.78 -16.27 32.84
CA ARG A 547 -5.07 -15.09 33.65
C ARG A 547 -3.77 -14.48 34.16
N PHE A 548 -3.63 -13.17 34.03
CA PHE A 548 -2.56 -12.41 34.65
C PHE A 548 -2.96 -12.09 36.11
N SER A 549 -2.31 -12.75 37.06
CA SER A 549 -2.69 -12.70 38.49
C SER A 549 -1.77 -11.86 39.36
N GLY A 550 -0.66 -11.36 38.82
CA GLY A 550 0.27 -10.51 39.57
C GLY A 550 1.33 -9.88 38.68
N PRO A 551 1.96 -8.78 39.15
CA PRO A 551 3.02 -8.11 38.42
C PRO A 551 4.35 -8.89 38.51
N VAL A 552 5.15 -8.80 37.45
CA VAL A 552 6.55 -9.23 37.40
C VAL A 552 7.42 -7.99 37.26
N LEU A 553 8.53 -7.90 37.98
CA LEU A 553 9.54 -6.87 37.75
C LEU A 553 10.61 -7.40 36.78
N PRO A 554 11.02 -6.62 35.76
CA PRO A 554 12.18 -6.98 34.95
C PRO A 554 13.41 -7.26 35.84
N GLY A 555 14.20 -8.29 35.49
CA GLY A 555 15.31 -8.79 36.30
C GLY A 555 14.95 -9.96 37.22
N GLN A 556 13.66 -10.20 37.48
CA GLN A 556 13.21 -11.35 38.29
C GLN A 556 13.25 -12.68 37.52
N THR A 557 13.26 -13.77 38.28
CA THR A 557 13.27 -15.13 37.76
C THR A 557 11.86 -15.72 37.73
N LEU A 558 11.45 -16.15 36.54
CA LEU A 558 10.19 -16.84 36.30
C LEU A 558 10.41 -18.34 36.42
N LYS A 559 9.56 -19.02 37.18
CA LYS A 559 9.44 -20.48 37.21
C LYS A 559 8.08 -20.89 36.64
N VAL A 560 8.10 -21.70 35.60
CA VAL A 560 6.90 -22.23 34.93
C VAL A 560 6.70 -23.67 35.39
N ASP A 561 5.67 -23.92 36.18
CA ASP A 561 5.25 -25.27 36.60
C ASP A 561 4.24 -25.80 35.58
N MET A 562 4.42 -27.02 35.10
CA MET A 562 3.61 -27.62 34.03
C MET A 562 3.11 -29.01 34.40
N TRP A 563 1.85 -29.30 34.02
CA TRP A 563 1.20 -30.59 34.14
C TRP A 563 0.62 -31.01 32.80
N LEU A 564 0.99 -32.20 32.34
CA LEU A 564 0.51 -32.75 31.07
C LEU A 564 -0.75 -33.61 31.32
N GLU A 565 -1.84 -33.30 30.62
CA GLU A 565 -3.08 -34.09 30.58
C GLU A 565 -3.50 -34.30 29.12
N GLY A 566 -3.10 -35.45 28.55
CA GLY A 566 -3.30 -35.74 27.14
C GLY A 566 -2.51 -34.79 26.23
N ASN A 567 -3.22 -33.95 25.48
CA ASN A 567 -2.64 -32.92 24.62
C ASN A 567 -2.64 -31.51 25.23
N ARG A 568 -3.15 -31.37 26.46
CA ARG A 568 -3.20 -30.10 27.19
C ARG A 568 -2.09 -30.05 28.22
N VAL A 569 -1.36 -28.94 28.23
CA VAL A 569 -0.38 -28.62 29.27
C VAL A 569 -0.97 -27.53 30.15
N HIS A 570 -1.47 -27.90 31.32
CA HIS A 570 -1.81 -26.94 32.36
C HIS A 570 -0.52 -26.32 32.89
N PHE A 571 -0.53 -25.02 33.19
CA PHE A 571 0.65 -24.38 33.75
C PHE A 571 0.30 -23.22 34.67
N ARG A 572 1.28 -22.88 35.52
CA ARG A 572 1.34 -21.60 36.22
C ARG A 572 2.73 -21.01 36.11
N THR A 573 2.81 -19.70 36.32
CA THR A 573 4.10 -19.00 36.36
C THR A 573 4.24 -18.28 37.68
N VAL A 574 5.38 -18.47 38.33
CA VAL A 574 5.69 -17.95 39.67
C VAL A 574 6.97 -17.13 39.60
N VAL A 575 7.02 -16.02 40.34
CA VAL A 575 8.26 -15.27 40.57
C VAL A 575 9.03 -15.94 41.69
N VAL A 576 10.20 -16.50 41.39
CA VAL A 576 10.99 -17.33 42.32
C VAL A 576 11.33 -16.58 43.60
N GLU A 577 11.75 -15.32 43.48
CA GLU A 577 12.22 -14.50 44.59
C GLU A 577 11.12 -14.17 45.61
N THR A 578 9.86 -14.18 45.18
CA THR A 578 8.71 -13.80 46.03
C THR A 578 7.76 -14.95 46.33
N GLY A 579 7.86 -16.06 45.60
CA GLY A 579 6.92 -17.17 45.65
C GLY A 579 5.52 -16.84 45.12
N LYS A 580 5.31 -15.66 44.54
CA LYS A 580 3.98 -15.21 44.08
C LYS A 580 3.67 -15.73 42.68
N GLU A 581 2.44 -16.24 42.52
CA GLU A 581 1.89 -16.65 41.23
C GLU A 581 1.46 -15.43 40.40
N VAL A 582 1.98 -15.34 39.18
CA VAL A 582 1.77 -14.22 38.25
C VAL A 582 0.96 -14.61 37.01
N ILE A 583 0.95 -15.91 36.66
CA ILE A 583 -0.01 -16.49 35.71
C ILE A 583 -0.72 -17.66 36.37
N SER A 584 -2.05 -17.65 36.31
CA SER A 584 -2.91 -18.65 36.95
C SER A 584 -4.02 -19.15 36.02
N GLY A 585 -4.60 -20.30 36.37
CA GLY A 585 -5.73 -20.90 35.66
C GLY A 585 -5.46 -21.20 34.18
N ALA A 586 -4.20 -21.44 33.83
CA ALA A 586 -3.70 -21.34 32.48
C ALA A 586 -3.41 -22.72 31.86
N TYR A 587 -3.51 -22.77 30.53
CA TYR A 587 -3.17 -23.96 29.77
C TYR A 587 -2.70 -23.62 28.35
N VAL A 588 -1.92 -24.53 27.77
CA VAL A 588 -1.61 -24.59 26.34
C VAL A 588 -2.19 -25.88 25.78
N ASP A 589 -2.94 -25.78 24.68
CA ASP A 589 -3.32 -26.94 23.88
C ASP A 589 -2.30 -27.16 22.78
N LEU A 590 -1.84 -28.41 22.66
CA LEU A 590 -0.97 -28.86 21.59
C LEU A 590 -1.74 -29.76 20.62
N LYS A 591 -1.40 -29.73 19.33
CA LYS A 591 -1.96 -30.64 18.31
C LYS A 591 -1.56 -32.09 18.59
N SER A 592 -0.33 -32.30 19.06
CA SER A 592 0.20 -33.58 19.53
C SER A 592 1.35 -33.34 20.50
N THR A 593 1.51 -34.24 21.47
CA THR A 593 2.59 -34.17 22.47
C THR A 593 3.64 -35.25 22.22
N LYS A 594 4.91 -34.95 22.52
CA LYS A 594 5.95 -35.97 22.70
C LYS A 594 6.31 -35.99 24.17
N ALA A 595 5.92 -37.05 24.89
CA ALA A 595 6.49 -37.28 26.20
C ALA A 595 8.00 -37.54 26.04
N LYS A 596 8.86 -36.69 26.59
CA LYS A 596 10.25 -37.08 26.83
C LYS A 596 10.21 -38.12 27.95
N LEU A 597 10.39 -39.39 27.58
CA LEU A 597 10.59 -40.50 28.52
C LEU A 597 11.86 -40.29 29.35
#